data_AF-A0A9E6D3W0-F1
#
_entry.id   AF-A0A9E6D3W0-F1
#
_cell.length_a   1.000
_cell.length_b   1.000
_cell.length_c   1.000
_cell.angle_alpha   90.00
_cell.angle_beta   90.00
_cell.angle_gamma   90.00
#
_symmetry.space_group_name_H-M   'P 1'
#
loop_
_entity.id
_entity.type
_entity.pdbx_description
1 polymer ?
#
loop_
_entity_poly.entity_id
_entity_poly.type
_entity_poly.pdbx_seq_one_letter_code
_entity_poly.pdbx_strand_id
1 'polypeptide(L)'
;MKWILLVLCKKDGFQMDLFNNEIGEGYNFLPKDGEVNYYGSIMSKIEGDDYFEKLLLNINWKNDEAILFGKRIITKRKVAWYGDEQFEYE
;
A
#
# COMPACT_ATOMS: atom_id res chain seq x y z
N MET A 1 -11.93 9.56 -2.19
CA MET A 1 -10.45 9.54 -2.10
C MET A 1 -9.99 8.11 -1.86
N LYS A 2 -9.37 7.47 -2.86
CA LYS A 2 -8.80 6.11 -2.71
C LYS A 2 -7.33 6.26 -2.32
N TRP A 3 -6.99 5.77 -1.14
CA TRP A 3 -5.63 5.70 -0.64
C TRP A 3 -4.99 4.39 -1.13
N ILE A 4 -3.86 4.44 -1.82
CA ILE A 4 -3.06 3.24 -2.11
C ILE A 4 -1.96 3.15 -1.05
N LEU A 5 -2.14 2.22 -0.12
CA LEU A 5 -1.11 1.82 0.85
C LEU A 5 -0.41 0.58 0.27
N LEU A 6 0.82 0.73 -0.23
CA LEU A 6 1.67 -0.43 -0.52
C LEU A 6 2.10 -1.06 0.82
N VAL A 7 1.58 -2.24 1.14
CA VAL A 7 1.97 -3.01 2.33
C VAL A 7 2.88 -4.15 1.88
N LEU A 8 4.14 -4.12 2.29
CA LEU A 8 5.03 -5.28 2.25
C LEU A 8 4.90 -6.01 3.59
N CYS A 9 4.22 -7.16 3.57
CA CYS A 9 4.06 -8.02 4.76
C CYS A 9 5.29 -8.91 4.94
N LYS A 10 5.89 -8.89 6.13
CA LYS A 10 6.91 -9.86 6.55
C LYS A 10 6.22 -10.97 7.33
N LYS A 11 6.55 -12.22 6.98
CA LYS A 11 5.85 -13.44 7.39
C LYS A 11 6.18 -13.79 8.85
N ASP A 12 5.29 -13.48 9.79
CA ASP A 12 5.33 -13.98 11.17
C ASP A 12 3.98 -14.64 11.55
N GLY A 13 4.01 -15.94 11.83
CA GLY A 13 3.20 -16.57 12.90
C GLY A 13 1.74 -17.01 12.69
N PHE A 14 0.99 -16.57 11.67
CA PHE A 14 -0.34 -17.12 11.36
C PHE A 14 -0.54 -17.11 9.84
N GLN A 15 -0.58 -18.30 9.21
CA GLN A 15 -0.51 -18.43 7.76
C GLN A 15 -1.87 -18.13 7.11
N MET A 16 -2.16 -16.85 6.88
CA MET A 16 -3.00 -16.43 5.77
C MET A 16 -2.10 -16.13 4.57
N ASP A 17 -2.21 -16.95 3.53
CA ASP A 17 -1.52 -16.72 2.27
C ASP A 17 -2.33 -15.75 1.41
N LEU A 18 -2.15 -14.45 1.69
CA LEU A 18 -2.85 -13.36 1.00
C LEU A 18 -2.48 -13.21 -0.49
N PHE A 19 -1.44 -13.90 -0.95
CA PHE A 19 -0.86 -13.69 -2.28
C PHE A 19 -0.90 -14.96 -3.15
N ASN A 20 -1.63 -15.99 -2.74
CA ASN A 20 -1.76 -17.19 -3.55
C ASN A 20 -2.70 -16.91 -4.74
N ASN A 21 -2.26 -17.27 -5.94
CA ASN A 21 -3.01 -17.02 -7.17
C ASN A 21 -4.01 -18.14 -7.50
N GLU A 22 -4.09 -19.19 -6.67
CA GLU A 22 -4.97 -20.35 -6.86
C GLU A 22 -6.36 -20.17 -6.22
N ILE A 23 -6.70 -18.95 -5.81
CA ILE A 23 -7.88 -18.67 -5.00
C ILE A 23 -9.00 -18.23 -5.94
N GLY A 24 -10.11 -18.97 -5.93
CA GLY A 24 -11.29 -18.64 -6.72
C GLY A 24 -11.88 -17.28 -6.34
N GLU A 25 -12.50 -16.62 -7.33
CA GLU A 25 -13.27 -15.39 -7.11
C GLU A 25 -14.32 -15.60 -6.00
N GLY A 26 -14.34 -14.70 -5.00
CA GLY A 26 -15.35 -14.70 -3.93
C GLY A 26 -14.91 -15.23 -2.57
N TYR A 27 -13.64 -15.58 -2.36
CA TYR A 27 -13.14 -15.95 -1.03
C TYR A 27 -12.68 -14.73 -0.23
N ASN A 28 -13.37 -14.43 0.86
CA ASN A 28 -12.97 -13.37 1.80
C ASN A 28 -12.00 -13.90 2.86
N PHE A 29 -10.77 -13.40 2.88
CA PHE A 29 -9.74 -13.82 3.83
C PHE A 29 -9.96 -13.34 5.26
N LEU A 30 -10.83 -12.35 5.48
CA LEU A 30 -10.94 -11.77 6.82
C LEU A 30 -11.58 -12.77 7.79
N PRO A 31 -10.96 -13.00 8.96
CA PRO A 31 -11.48 -13.94 9.96
C PRO A 31 -12.77 -13.43 10.62
N LYS A 32 -13.08 -12.15 10.48
CA LYS A 32 -14.28 -11.50 11.00
C LYS A 32 -14.48 -10.16 10.30
N ASP A 33 -15.75 -9.80 10.03
CA ASP A 33 -16.26 -8.51 9.56
C ASP A 33 -15.42 -7.77 8.50
N GLY A 34 -15.97 -7.62 7.29
CA GLY A 34 -15.35 -6.92 6.15
C GLY A 34 -15.25 -7.81 4.91
N GLU A 35 -14.69 -7.31 3.82
CA GLU A 35 -14.44 -8.08 2.59
C GLU A 35 -13.04 -7.76 2.04
N VAL A 36 -12.30 -8.80 1.63
CA VAL A 36 -11.02 -8.67 0.92
C VAL A 36 -11.17 -9.20 -0.49
N ASN A 37 -10.92 -8.33 -1.47
CA ASN A 37 -10.90 -8.66 -2.89
C ASN A 37 -9.45 -8.71 -3.38
N TYR A 38 -8.95 -9.90 -3.72
CA TYR A 38 -7.62 -10.10 -4.28
C TYR A 38 -7.72 -10.36 -5.79
N TYR A 39 -7.14 -9.48 -6.61
CA TYR A 39 -7.21 -9.54 -8.07
C TYR A 39 -5.97 -10.17 -8.72
N GLY A 40 -5.06 -10.73 -7.92
CA GLY A 40 -3.80 -11.26 -8.44
C GLY A 40 -2.90 -10.19 -9.07
N SER A 41 -2.06 -10.62 -10.02
CA SER A 41 -1.19 -9.72 -10.77
C SER A 41 -2.00 -8.93 -11.81
N ILE A 42 -2.19 -7.64 -11.56
CA ILE A 42 -2.95 -6.74 -12.45
C ILE A 42 -2.11 -6.17 -13.62
N MET A 43 -0.79 -6.39 -13.61
CA MET A 43 0.14 -5.94 -14.63
C MET A 43 1.22 -7.00 -14.87
N SER A 44 1.90 -6.94 -16.01
CA SER A 44 3.05 -7.79 -16.26
C SER A 44 4.24 -7.39 -15.37
N LYS A 45 5.16 -8.32 -15.16
CA LYS A 45 6.41 -8.03 -14.41
C LYS A 45 7.19 -6.87 -15.03
N ILE A 46 7.26 -6.83 -16.36
CA ILE A 46 8.02 -5.80 -17.09
C ILE A 46 7.41 -4.41 -16.85
N GLU A 47 6.08 -4.29 -16.95
CA GLU A 47 5.38 -3.04 -16.66
C GLU A 47 5.54 -2.63 -15.18
N GLY A 48 5.44 -3.59 -14.27
CA GLY A 48 5.63 -3.34 -12.83
C GLY A 48 7.03 -2.81 -12.50
N ASP A 49 8.07 -3.41 -13.07
CA ASP A 49 9.47 -2.98 -12.88
C ASP A 49 9.69 -1.56 -13.46
N ASP A 50 9.12 -1.26 -14.62
CA ASP A 50 9.20 0.08 -15.25
C ASP A 50 8.49 1.16 -14.41
N TYR A 51 7.28 0.90 -13.92
CA TYR A 51 6.59 1.82 -13.02
C TYR A 51 7.33 2.01 -11.70
N PHE A 52 7.90 0.93 -11.15
CA PHE A 52 8.67 1.01 -9.92
C PHE A 52 9.85 1.97 -10.04
N GLU A 53 10.67 1.83 -11.08
CA GLU A 53 11.81 2.73 -11.34
C GLU A 53 11.36 4.19 -11.52
N LYS A 54 10.30 4.40 -12.32
CA LYS A 54 9.77 5.74 -12.55
C LYS A 54 9.26 6.40 -11.28
N LEU A 55 8.52 5.68 -10.44
CA LEU A 55 8.00 6.20 -9.18
C LEU A 55 9.13 6.41 -8.16
N LEU A 56 10.11 5.52 -8.11
CA LEU A 56 11.23 5.65 -7.19
C LEU A 56 12.07 6.90 -7.49
N LEU A 57 12.35 7.16 -8.77
CA LEU A 57 13.25 8.24 -9.19
C LEU A 57 12.57 9.61 -9.33
N ASN A 58 11.31 9.66 -9.75
CA ASN A 58 10.69 10.93 -10.19
C ASN A 58 9.69 11.52 -9.19
N ILE A 59 9.31 10.78 -8.15
CA ILE A 59 8.39 11.28 -7.13
C ILE A 59 9.16 12.11 -6.09
N ASN A 60 8.58 13.22 -5.66
CA ASN A 60 9.13 14.08 -4.62
C ASN A 60 8.91 13.50 -3.22
N TRP A 61 9.61 12.41 -2.93
CA TRP A 61 9.50 11.66 -1.68
C TRP A 61 9.95 12.48 -0.45
N LYS A 62 9.10 12.55 0.58
CA LYS A 62 9.42 13.14 1.89
C LYS A 62 9.21 12.11 3.00
N ASN A 63 9.91 12.25 4.12
CA ASN A 63 9.61 11.41 5.27
C ASN A 63 8.19 11.65 5.74
N ASP A 64 7.51 10.57 6.09
CA ASP A 64 6.16 10.62 6.62
C ASP A 64 6.18 11.15 8.07
N GLU A 65 5.16 11.93 8.41
CA GLU A 65 5.04 12.61 9.69
C GLU A 65 3.67 12.34 10.29
N ALA A 66 3.66 11.92 11.55
CA ALA A 66 2.44 11.71 12.29
C ALA A 66 2.48 12.49 13.60
N ILE A 67 1.33 13.03 14.00
CA ILE A 67 1.15 13.59 15.35
C ILE A 67 0.52 12.50 16.21
N LEU A 68 1.31 11.93 17.12
CA LEU A 68 0.84 10.92 18.06
C LEU A 68 0.98 11.47 19.47
N PHE A 69 -0.14 11.54 20.19
CA PHE A 69 -0.21 12.07 21.55
C PHE A 69 0.41 13.48 21.70
N GLY A 70 0.15 14.36 20.72
CA GLY A 70 0.68 15.73 20.69
C GLY A 70 2.19 15.83 20.37
N LYS A 71 2.86 14.71 20.08
CA LYS A 71 4.26 14.70 19.64
C LYS A 71 4.35 14.45 18.15
N ARG A 72 5.15 15.26 17.47
CA ARG A 72 5.51 15.05 16.06
C ARG A 72 6.52 13.92 15.95
N ILE A 73 6.16 12.85 15.25
CA ILE A 73 7.00 11.68 14.99
C ILE A 73 7.28 11.61 13.49
N ILE A 74 8.56 11.66 13.13
CA ILE A 74 9.02 11.49 11.75
C ILE A 74 9.42 10.02 11.58
N THR A 75 8.81 9.33 10.62
CA THR A 75 9.11 7.92 10.36
C THR A 75 10.20 7.78 9.30
N LYS A 76 10.75 6.57 9.15
CA LYS A 76 11.72 6.24 8.07
C LYS A 76 11.04 6.04 6.72
N ARG A 77 9.71 5.91 6.69
CA ARG A 77 8.94 5.72 5.47
C ARG A 77 8.92 7.03 4.70
N LYS A 78 9.04 6.94 3.37
CA LYS A 78 8.81 8.09 2.49
C LYS A 78 7.41 8.05 1.87
N VAL A 79 6.81 9.21 1.73
CA VAL A 79 5.48 9.44 1.16
C VAL A 79 5.51 10.65 0.24
N ALA A 80 4.55 10.72 -0.68
CA ALA A 80 4.30 11.88 -1.51
C ALA A 80 2.79 11.97 -1.83
N TRP A 81 2.31 13.19 -1.99
CA TRP A 81 0.90 13.52 -2.18
C TRP A 81 0.68 14.10 -3.58
N TYR A 82 -0.16 13.44 -4.38
CA TYR A 82 -0.57 13.90 -5.69
C TYR A 82 -2.08 13.74 -5.81
N GLY A 83 -2.75 14.79 -6.26
CA GLY A 83 -4.18 14.84 -6.51
C GLY A 83 -4.46 16.03 -7.43
N ASP A 84 -5.68 16.08 -7.99
CA ASP A 84 -6.06 17.13 -8.93
C ASP A 84 -6.11 18.51 -8.25
N GLU A 85 -6.45 18.54 -6.96
CA GLU A 85 -6.51 19.74 -6.14
C GLU A 85 -5.54 19.64 -4.95
N GLN A 86 -5.11 20.79 -4.44
CA GLN A 86 -4.31 20.85 -3.22
C GLN A 86 -5.12 20.31 -2.04
N PHE A 87 -4.51 19.44 -1.27
CA PHE A 87 -5.11 18.86 -0.07
C PHE A 87 -4.20 19.13 1.13
N GLU A 88 -4.78 19.69 2.19
CA GLU A 88 -4.07 19.86 3.46
C GLU A 88 -4.31 18.62 4.33
N TYR A 89 -3.23 18.17 4.96
CA TYR A 89 -3.33 17.16 6.00
C TYR A 89 -3.74 17.87 7.28
N GLU A 90 -4.98 17.67 7.75
CA GLU A 90 -5.44 18.11 9.08
C GLU A 90 -4.75 17.32 10.21
#